data_AF-A0AAV2RH63-F1
#
_entry.id   AF-A0AAV2RH63-F1
#
_cell.length_a   1.000
_cell.length_b   1.000
_cell.length_c   1.000
_cell.angle_alpha   90.00
_cell.angle_beta   90.00
_cell.angle_gamma   90.00
#
_symmetry.space_group_name_H-M   'P 1'
#
loop_
_entity.id
_entity.type
_entity.pdbx_description
1 polymer ?
#
loop_
_entity_poly.entity_id
_entity_poly.type
_entity_poly.pdbx_seq_one_letter_code
_entity_poly.pdbx_strand_id
1 'polypeptide(L)'
;LIQDIAIRWNSTFNMLVRMVQDKDALVLFLSNATKLDVTIRADEWTKMANLVKILGKFDEITNILSYRQANSSEILGNVEGLQLYMEQNWMSNFVNLRQTVNEIKAQMKQYFQRFEDNTALICATFLDPRYKLRWWQKKPSDSQYNIESITDLLFEAYSTHGHLCPRNE
;
A
#
# COMPACT_ATOMS: atom_id res chain seq x y z
N LEU A 1 -9.25 -6.01 23.45
CA LEU A 1 -9.32 -5.90 21.98
C LEU A 1 -9.45 -4.46 21.54
N ILE A 2 -8.86 -4.10 20.40
CA ILE A 2 -9.17 -2.86 19.69
C ILE A 2 -10.46 -3.11 18.91
N GLN A 3 -11.44 -2.21 19.01
CA GLN A 3 -12.70 -2.34 18.29
C GLN A 3 -12.58 -1.81 16.86
N ASP A 4 -13.29 -2.46 15.95
CA ASP A 4 -13.40 -2.00 14.58
C ASP A 4 -14.27 -0.74 14.47
N ILE A 5 -13.90 0.16 13.58
CA ILE A 5 -14.54 1.43 13.29
C ILE A 5 -14.68 1.53 11.76
N ALA A 6 -15.91 1.47 11.28
CA ALA A 6 -16.23 1.29 9.85
C ALA A 6 -15.58 2.31 8.89
N ILE A 7 -15.21 3.50 9.38
CA ILE A 7 -14.64 4.58 8.56
C ILE A 7 -13.11 4.49 8.36
N ARG A 8 -12.41 3.56 9.02
CA ARG A 8 -10.93 3.44 8.93
C ARG A 8 -10.51 1.98 8.87
N TRP A 9 -10.04 1.52 7.72
CA TRP A 9 -9.59 0.14 7.55
C TRP A 9 -8.47 -0.27 8.55
N ASN A 10 -7.66 0.68 9.05
CA ASN A 10 -6.64 0.41 10.07
C ASN A 10 -7.23 -0.12 11.38
N SER A 11 -8.48 0.24 11.76
CA SER A 11 -9.09 -0.33 12.97
C SER A 11 -9.40 -1.82 12.78
N THR A 12 -9.87 -2.20 11.60
CA THR A 12 -10.15 -3.60 11.26
C THR A 12 -8.86 -4.41 11.28
N PHE A 13 -7.81 -3.89 10.65
CA PHE A 13 -6.49 -4.52 10.67
C PHE A 13 -5.95 -4.69 12.09
N ASN A 14 -5.99 -3.62 12.90
CA ASN A 14 -5.54 -3.66 14.30
C ASN A 14 -6.35 -4.64 15.16
N MET A 15 -7.67 -4.74 14.93
CA MET A 15 -8.52 -5.73 15.59
C MET A 15 -8.05 -7.15 15.24
N LEU A 16 -7.83 -7.44 13.96
CA LEU A 16 -7.35 -8.76 13.51
C LEU A 16 -5.98 -9.11 14.11
N VAL A 17 -5.04 -8.15 14.14
CA VAL A 17 -3.73 -8.33 14.77
C VAL A 17 -3.89 -8.73 16.24
N ARG A 18 -4.69 -7.98 17.01
CA ARG A 18 -4.92 -8.29 18.43
C ARG A 18 -5.63 -9.61 18.63
N MET A 19 -6.61 -9.92 17.79
CA MET A 19 -7.34 -11.17 17.86
C MET A 19 -6.42 -12.39 17.65
N VAL A 20 -5.49 -12.31 16.69
CA VAL A 20 -4.49 -13.36 16.46
C VAL A 20 -3.48 -13.45 17.62
N GLN A 21 -3.06 -12.31 18.19
CA GLN A 21 -2.15 -12.28 19.35
C GLN A 21 -2.77 -12.88 20.61
N ASP A 22 -4.05 -12.57 20.86
CA ASP A 22 -4.78 -12.99 22.06
C ASP A 22 -5.56 -14.30 21.85
N LYS A 23 -5.21 -15.10 20.83
CA LYS A 23 -5.95 -16.31 20.43
C LYS A 23 -6.23 -17.24 21.61
N ASP A 24 -5.22 -17.58 22.39
CA ASP A 24 -5.36 -18.56 23.48
C ASP A 24 -6.26 -18.04 24.60
N ALA A 25 -6.11 -16.76 24.96
CA ALA A 25 -6.97 -16.10 25.93
C ALA A 25 -8.44 -16.04 25.45
N LEU A 26 -8.65 -15.76 24.15
CA LEU A 26 -9.98 -15.74 23.55
C LEU A 26 -10.62 -17.12 23.48
N VAL A 27 -9.88 -18.16 23.12
CA VAL A 27 -10.38 -19.54 23.10
C VAL A 27 -10.79 -19.98 24.50
N LEU A 28 -9.96 -19.70 25.52
CA LEU A 28 -10.27 -20.00 26.93
C LEU A 28 -11.49 -19.22 27.43
N PHE A 29 -11.62 -17.95 27.04
CA PHE A 29 -12.77 -17.14 27.39
C PHE A 29 -14.05 -17.70 26.77
N LEU A 30 -14.03 -18.02 25.48
CA LEU A 30 -15.18 -18.58 24.76
C LEU A 30 -15.59 -19.95 25.28
N SER A 31 -14.64 -20.81 25.68
CA SER A 31 -14.98 -22.12 26.27
C SER A 31 -15.71 -22.00 27.61
N ASN A 32 -15.51 -20.89 28.33
CA ASN A 32 -16.13 -20.63 29.63
C ASN A 32 -17.40 -19.75 29.53
N ALA A 33 -17.68 -19.19 28.37
CA ALA A 33 -18.79 -18.28 28.17
C ALA A 33 -20.11 -19.04 27.96
N THR A 34 -21.00 -19.01 28.95
CA THR A 34 -22.32 -19.70 28.89
C THR A 34 -23.38 -18.96 28.07
N LYS A 35 -23.13 -17.70 27.69
CA LYS A 35 -24.08 -16.82 26.99
C LYS A 35 -23.63 -16.38 25.60
N LEU A 36 -22.46 -16.81 25.14
CA LEU A 36 -21.93 -16.43 23.83
C LEU A 36 -21.93 -17.66 22.92
N ASP A 37 -22.83 -17.70 21.95
CA ASP A 37 -22.83 -18.75 20.92
C ASP A 37 -21.91 -18.34 19.76
N VAL A 38 -20.62 -18.19 20.07
CA VAL A 38 -19.60 -17.82 19.09
C VAL A 38 -18.46 -18.82 19.18
N THR A 39 -18.31 -19.63 18.14
CA THR A 39 -17.18 -20.57 18.00
C THR A 39 -16.38 -20.19 16.77
N ILE A 40 -15.10 -19.89 16.96
CA ILE A 40 -14.17 -19.61 15.86
C ILE A 40 -13.41 -20.89 15.53
N ARG A 41 -13.56 -21.37 14.30
CA ARG A 41 -12.95 -22.62 13.83
C ARG A 41 -11.46 -22.45 13.58
N ALA A 42 -10.72 -23.57 13.63
CA ALA A 42 -9.27 -23.56 13.40
C ALA A 42 -8.86 -23.02 12.02
N ASP A 43 -9.67 -23.24 10.98
CA ASP A 43 -9.43 -22.67 9.65
C ASP A 43 -9.66 -21.15 9.62
N GLU A 44 -10.59 -20.63 10.42
CA GLU A 44 -10.84 -19.18 10.54
C GLU A 44 -9.68 -18.48 11.24
N TRP A 45 -9.12 -19.08 12.30
CA TRP A 45 -7.87 -18.63 12.90
C TRP A 45 -6.71 -18.56 11.90
N THR A 46 -6.62 -19.58 11.05
CA THR A 46 -5.58 -19.64 10.01
C THR A 46 -5.80 -18.58 8.92
N LYS A 47 -7.04 -18.36 8.50
CA LYS A 47 -7.40 -17.28 7.57
C LYS A 47 -7.09 -15.91 8.15
N MET A 48 -7.44 -15.63 9.41
CA MET A 48 -7.12 -14.37 10.07
C MET A 48 -5.62 -14.13 10.17
N ALA A 49 -4.83 -15.13 10.56
CA ALA A 49 -3.37 -15.02 10.59
C ALA A 49 -2.78 -14.70 9.21
N ASN A 50 -3.33 -15.29 8.15
CA ASN A 50 -2.90 -15.00 6.78
C ASN A 50 -3.35 -13.61 6.31
N LEU A 51 -4.56 -13.18 6.65
CA LEU A 51 -5.03 -11.81 6.39
C LEU A 51 -4.16 -10.77 7.10
N VAL A 52 -3.76 -11.01 8.35
CA VAL A 52 -2.83 -10.12 9.08
C VAL A 52 -1.50 -9.99 8.33
N LYS A 53 -0.96 -11.09 7.80
CA LYS A 53 0.29 -11.04 6.99
C LYS A 53 0.11 -10.26 5.69
N ILE A 54 -1.00 -10.48 4.99
CA ILE A 54 -1.34 -9.78 3.74
C ILE A 54 -1.49 -8.28 3.99
N LEU A 55 -2.35 -7.90 4.94
CA LEU A 55 -2.68 -6.51 5.25
C LEU A 55 -1.53 -5.77 5.94
N GLY A 56 -0.62 -6.49 6.62
CA GLY A 56 0.52 -5.89 7.31
C GLY A 56 1.42 -5.06 6.41
N LYS A 57 1.64 -5.49 5.16
CA LYS A 57 2.44 -4.69 4.22
C LYS A 57 1.73 -3.39 3.79
N PHE A 58 0.40 -3.39 3.73
CA PHE A 58 -0.37 -2.17 3.47
C PHE A 58 -0.30 -1.21 4.65
N ASP A 59 -0.37 -1.73 5.87
CA ASP A 59 -0.32 -0.90 7.08
C ASP A 59 1.04 -0.21 7.19
N GLU A 60 2.14 -0.95 6.93
CA GLU A 60 3.48 -0.40 6.85
C GLU A 60 3.57 0.77 5.86
N ILE A 61 3.13 0.57 4.62
CA ILE A 61 3.17 1.61 3.59
C ILE A 61 2.25 2.78 3.91
N THR A 62 1.08 2.49 4.46
CA THR A 62 0.14 3.54 4.86
C THR A 62 0.72 4.39 5.97
N ASN A 63 1.41 3.81 6.95
CA ASN A 63 2.09 4.55 8.00
C ASN A 63 3.25 5.39 7.44
N ILE A 64 4.03 4.86 6.48
CA ILE A 64 5.08 5.61 5.78
C ILE A 64 4.49 6.82 5.06
N LEU A 65 3.43 6.63 4.27
CA LEU A 65 2.85 7.69 3.43
C LEU A 65 1.93 8.66 4.21
N SER A 66 1.42 8.24 5.37
CA SER A 66 0.64 9.10 6.27
C SER A 66 1.51 9.87 7.25
N TYR A 67 2.82 9.64 7.24
CA TYR A 67 3.75 10.38 8.08
C TYR A 67 3.79 11.85 7.67
N ARG A 68 3.87 12.76 8.63
CA ARG A 68 3.78 14.21 8.37
C ARG A 68 4.85 14.76 7.44
N GLN A 69 5.99 14.06 7.31
CA GLN A 69 7.10 14.46 6.44
C GLN A 69 7.21 13.56 5.20
N ALA A 70 6.21 12.74 4.91
CA ALA A 70 6.18 11.92 3.71
C ALA A 70 6.22 12.82 2.46
N ASN A 71 7.10 12.49 1.52
CA ASN A 71 7.20 13.21 0.26
C ASN A 71 6.37 12.51 -0.83
N SER A 72 5.72 13.28 -1.70
CA SER A 72 5.01 12.75 -2.87
C SER A 72 5.90 11.89 -3.77
N SER A 73 7.21 12.13 -3.77
CA SER A 73 8.19 11.31 -4.50
C SER A 73 8.24 9.84 -4.04
N GLU A 74 7.84 9.57 -2.79
CA GLU A 74 7.89 8.24 -2.17
C GLU A 74 6.68 7.37 -2.54
N ILE A 75 5.59 7.99 -3.00
CA ILE A 75 4.32 7.29 -3.28
C ILE A 75 4.54 6.21 -4.34
N LEU A 76 5.08 6.58 -5.50
CA LEU A 76 5.29 5.68 -6.62
C LEU A 76 6.26 4.53 -6.29
N GLY A 77 7.35 4.83 -5.60
CA GLY A 77 8.32 3.82 -5.17
C GLY A 77 7.74 2.82 -4.16
N ASN A 78 6.93 3.28 -3.20
CA ASN A 78 6.28 2.40 -2.24
C ASN A 78 5.19 1.54 -2.89
N VAL A 79 4.40 2.11 -3.80
CA VAL A 79 3.37 1.39 -4.55
C VAL A 79 3.99 0.28 -5.41
N GLU A 80 5.06 0.58 -6.14
CA GLU A 80 5.79 -0.43 -6.91
C GLU A 80 6.36 -1.52 -6.00
N GLY A 81 6.98 -1.13 -4.88
CA GLY A 81 7.51 -2.08 -3.90
C GLY A 81 6.43 -3.01 -3.33
N LEU A 82 5.23 -2.48 -3.11
CA LEU A 82 4.06 -3.26 -2.68
C LEU A 82 3.66 -4.29 -3.75
N GLN A 83 3.49 -3.86 -4.99
CA GLN A 83 3.12 -4.74 -6.10
C GLN A 83 4.15 -5.89 -6.27
N LEU A 84 5.45 -5.58 -6.22
CA LEU A 84 6.52 -6.59 -6.31
C LEU A 84 6.49 -7.57 -5.14
N TYR A 85 6.30 -7.07 -3.92
CA TYR A 85 6.19 -7.90 -2.74
C TYR A 85 5.03 -8.91 -2.89
N MET A 86 3.90 -8.47 -3.42
CA MET A 86 2.72 -9.32 -3.64
C MET A 86 2.96 -10.39 -4.69
N GLU A 87 3.56 -10.02 -5.82
CA GLU A 87 3.87 -10.98 -6.88
C GLU A 87 4.81 -12.09 -6.38
N GLN A 88 5.80 -11.73 -5.56
CA GLN A 88 6.77 -12.69 -5.04
C GLN A 88 6.24 -13.55 -3.89
N ASN A 89 5.39 -13.00 -3.02
CA ASN A 89 5.10 -13.62 -1.73
C ASN A 89 3.69 -14.18 -1.59
N TRP A 90 2.74 -13.87 -2.46
CA TRP A 90 1.33 -14.17 -2.13
C TRP A 90 0.78 -15.48 -2.70
N MET A 91 1.14 -15.83 -3.94
CA MET A 91 0.55 -16.98 -4.63
C MET A 91 0.89 -18.33 -3.97
N SER A 92 2.10 -18.46 -3.43
CA SER A 92 2.56 -19.68 -2.75
C SER A 92 2.18 -19.73 -1.27
N ASN A 93 2.16 -18.58 -0.59
CA ASN A 93 2.03 -18.54 0.88
C ASN A 93 0.57 -18.49 1.38
N PHE A 94 -0.40 -18.12 0.53
CA PHE A 94 -1.80 -17.89 0.94
C PHE A 94 -2.81 -18.70 0.13
N VAL A 95 -2.56 -20.01 -0.04
CA VAL A 95 -3.41 -20.92 -0.85
C VAL A 95 -4.87 -20.90 -0.38
N ASN A 96 -5.11 -20.83 0.93
CA ASN A 96 -6.46 -20.78 1.53
C ASN A 96 -7.21 -19.44 1.31
N LEU A 97 -6.53 -18.43 0.76
CA LEU A 97 -7.07 -17.10 0.47
C LEU A 97 -6.84 -16.70 -1.00
N ARG A 98 -6.60 -17.67 -1.90
CA ARG A 98 -6.23 -17.41 -3.30
C ARG A 98 -7.21 -16.48 -4.02
N GLN A 99 -8.50 -16.65 -3.81
CA GLN A 99 -9.53 -15.78 -4.40
C GLN A 99 -9.39 -14.35 -3.87
N THR A 100 -9.34 -14.16 -2.56
CA THR A 100 -9.14 -12.86 -1.91
C THR A 100 -7.86 -12.18 -2.37
N VAL A 101 -6.77 -12.93 -2.49
CA VAL A 101 -5.47 -12.44 -3.00
C VAL A 101 -5.60 -11.93 -4.44
N ASN A 102 -6.29 -12.68 -5.31
CA ASN A 102 -6.50 -12.26 -6.69
C ASN A 102 -7.38 -11.01 -6.79
N GLU A 103 -8.43 -10.93 -5.97
CA GLU A 103 -9.32 -9.76 -5.90
C GLU A 103 -8.56 -8.52 -5.43
N ILE A 104 -7.74 -8.65 -4.38
CA ILE A 104 -6.88 -7.56 -3.89
C ILE A 104 -5.92 -7.10 -4.99
N LYS A 105 -5.22 -8.03 -5.66
CA LYS A 105 -4.32 -7.70 -6.78
C LYS A 105 -5.02 -6.94 -7.90
N ALA A 106 -6.21 -7.40 -8.29
CA ALA A 106 -6.99 -6.76 -9.35
C ALA A 106 -7.42 -5.33 -8.96
N GLN A 107 -7.99 -5.17 -7.76
CA GLN A 107 -8.40 -3.86 -7.26
C GLN A 107 -7.22 -2.90 -7.12
N MET A 108 -6.07 -3.42 -6.67
CA MET A 108 -4.86 -2.63 -6.55
C MET A 108 -4.35 -2.14 -7.89
N LYS A 109 -4.27 -3.00 -8.89
CA LYS A 109 -3.83 -2.58 -10.22
C LYS A 109 -4.69 -1.43 -10.74
N GLN A 110 -6.01 -1.55 -10.59
CA GLN A 110 -6.95 -0.50 -10.98
C GLN A 110 -6.80 0.78 -10.14
N TYR A 111 -6.68 0.64 -8.82
CA TYR A 111 -6.55 1.78 -7.90
C TYR A 111 -5.23 2.52 -8.07
N PHE A 112 -4.13 1.80 -8.31
CA PHE A 112 -2.80 2.37 -8.37
C PHE A 112 -2.43 2.98 -9.72
N GLN A 113 -3.09 2.53 -10.79
CA GLN A 113 -2.96 3.11 -12.12
C GLN A 113 -3.10 4.64 -12.13
N ARG A 114 -4.03 5.20 -11.35
CA ARG A 114 -4.24 6.65 -11.27
C ARG A 114 -3.05 7.43 -10.68
N PHE A 115 -2.20 6.80 -9.87
CA PHE A 115 -0.99 7.43 -9.35
C PHE A 115 0.14 7.28 -10.37
N GLU A 116 0.23 6.12 -11.02
CA GLU A 116 1.21 5.85 -12.09
C GLU A 116 1.00 6.77 -13.31
N ASP A 117 -0.24 7.20 -13.56
CA ASP A 117 -0.60 8.14 -14.62
C ASP A 117 -0.51 9.62 -14.17
N ASN A 118 -0.26 9.89 -12.89
CA ASN A 118 -0.23 11.25 -12.36
C ASN A 118 1.12 11.92 -12.65
N THR A 119 1.11 12.88 -13.58
CA THR A 119 2.29 13.63 -14.00
C THR A 119 3.03 14.30 -12.83
N ALA A 120 2.34 14.85 -11.84
CA ALA A 120 2.98 15.50 -10.69
C ALA A 120 3.75 14.49 -9.82
N LEU A 121 3.20 13.29 -9.62
CA LEU A 121 3.88 12.21 -8.90
C LEU A 121 5.08 11.68 -9.69
N ILE A 122 4.92 11.50 -11.01
CA ILE A 122 6.03 11.12 -11.89
C ILE A 122 7.17 12.13 -11.78
N CYS A 123 6.87 13.43 -11.91
CA CYS A 123 7.86 14.49 -11.80
C CYS A 123 8.51 14.52 -10.40
N ALA A 124 7.72 14.41 -9.33
CA ALA A 124 8.26 14.39 -7.97
C ALA A 124 9.21 13.21 -7.74
N THR A 125 8.84 12.00 -8.20
CA THR A 125 9.70 10.81 -8.12
C THR A 125 10.93 10.92 -9.03
N PHE A 126 10.81 11.55 -10.20
CA PHE A 126 11.92 11.79 -11.13
C PHE A 126 12.96 12.77 -10.57
N LEU A 127 12.51 13.84 -9.91
CA LEU A 127 13.36 14.85 -9.31
C LEU A 127 14.04 14.37 -8.02
N ASP A 128 13.50 13.33 -7.38
CA ASP A 128 14.09 12.74 -6.17
C ASP A 128 15.27 11.81 -6.53
N PRO A 129 16.51 12.13 -6.10
CA PRO A 129 17.68 11.33 -6.40
C PRO A 129 17.58 9.87 -5.93
N ARG A 130 16.80 9.59 -4.88
CA ARG A 130 16.61 8.25 -4.31
C ARG A 130 15.91 7.31 -5.29
N TYR A 131 15.04 7.84 -6.15
CA TYR A 131 14.18 7.07 -7.04
C TYR A 131 14.53 7.20 -8.51
N LYS A 132 15.17 8.32 -8.91
CA LYS A 132 15.52 8.67 -10.30
C LYS A 132 16.07 7.52 -11.15
N LEU A 133 17.05 6.77 -10.64
CA LEU A 133 17.69 5.69 -11.42
C LEU A 133 16.89 4.38 -11.41
N ARG A 134 16.22 4.07 -10.29
CA ARG A 134 15.53 2.78 -10.09
C ARG A 134 14.23 2.70 -10.89
N TRP A 135 13.47 3.79 -10.90
CA TRP A 135 12.20 3.85 -11.62
C TRP A 135 12.39 3.78 -13.13
N TRP A 136 13.50 4.33 -13.64
CA TRP A 136 13.70 4.49 -15.07
C TRP A 136 14.35 3.29 -15.76
N GLN A 137 15.11 2.48 -15.02
CA GLN A 137 15.69 1.23 -15.54
C GLN A 137 14.65 0.14 -15.83
N LYS A 138 13.43 0.28 -15.29
CA LYS A 138 12.39 -0.75 -15.32
C LYS A 138 11.23 -0.47 -16.27
N LYS A 139 11.13 0.73 -16.85
CA LYS A 139 9.99 1.03 -17.71
C LYS A 139 10.07 0.22 -19.02
N PRO A 140 8.97 -0.44 -19.43
CA PRO A 140 8.89 -1.01 -20.77
C PRO A 140 8.97 0.11 -21.80
N SER A 141 9.62 -0.16 -22.93
CA SER A 141 9.89 0.79 -24.02
C SER A 141 8.64 1.51 -24.56
N ASP A 142 7.44 1.00 -24.28
CA ASP A 142 6.14 1.52 -24.73
C ASP A 142 5.45 2.49 -23.74
N SER A 143 6.11 2.91 -22.66
CA SER A 143 5.49 3.88 -21.75
C SER A 143 5.40 5.27 -22.38
N GLN A 144 4.20 5.86 -22.41
CA GLN A 144 3.90 7.20 -22.97
C GLN A 144 4.76 8.35 -22.39
N TYR A 145 5.39 8.13 -21.23
CA TYR A 145 6.28 9.08 -20.59
C TYR A 145 7.74 8.63 -20.74
N ASN A 146 8.48 9.24 -21.67
CA ASN A 146 9.94 9.13 -21.80
C ASN A 146 10.64 10.28 -21.03
N ILE A 147 11.98 10.19 -20.85
CA ILE A 147 12.75 11.24 -20.14
C ILE A 147 12.49 12.60 -20.78
N GLU A 148 12.52 12.63 -22.11
CA GLU A 148 12.34 13.82 -22.93
C GLU A 148 10.98 14.49 -22.66
N SER A 149 9.88 13.73 -22.65
CA SER A 149 8.55 14.26 -22.33
C SER A 149 8.47 14.82 -20.91
N ILE A 150 9.10 14.18 -19.93
CA ILE A 150 9.13 14.68 -18.55
C ILE A 150 9.96 15.96 -18.46
N THR A 151 11.11 16.02 -19.15
CA THR A 151 11.94 17.23 -19.16
C THR A 151 11.26 18.39 -19.87
N ASP A 152 10.51 18.13 -20.94
CA ASP A 152 9.75 19.14 -21.67
C ASP A 152 8.61 19.68 -20.79
N LEU A 153 7.86 18.80 -20.12
CA LEU A 153 6.82 19.20 -19.15
C LEU A 153 7.38 20.03 -18.00
N LEU A 154 8.54 19.64 -17.44
CA LEU A 154 9.21 20.40 -16.39
C LEU A 154 9.68 21.77 -16.91
N PHE A 155 10.17 21.84 -18.14
CA PHE A 155 10.61 23.08 -18.77
C PHE A 155 9.43 24.02 -19.06
N GLU A 156 8.31 23.49 -19.54
CA GLU A 156 7.07 24.23 -19.75
C GLU A 156 6.51 24.78 -18.43
N ALA A 157 6.45 23.93 -17.38
CA ALA A 157 6.00 24.35 -16.06
C ALA A 157 6.90 25.44 -15.46
N TYR A 158 8.22 25.30 -15.61
CA TYR A 158 9.18 26.31 -15.19
C TYR A 158 9.05 27.61 -15.98
N SER A 159 8.83 27.54 -17.29
CA SER A 159 8.66 28.73 -18.14
C SER A 159 7.36 29.47 -17.82
N THR A 160 6.29 28.74 -17.49
CA THR A 160 4.96 29.31 -17.20
C THR A 160 4.91 29.95 -15.80
N HIS A 161 5.60 29.36 -14.81
CA HIS A 161 5.48 29.77 -13.40
C HIS A 161 6.78 30.29 -12.78
N GLY A 162 7.92 30.16 -13.45
CA GLY A 162 9.24 30.56 -12.93
C GLY A 162 9.39 32.07 -12.72
N HIS A 163 8.57 32.88 -13.39
CA HIS A 163 8.50 34.33 -13.19
C HIS A 163 7.82 34.74 -11.87
N LEU A 164 7.13 33.83 -11.19
CA LEU A 164 6.40 34.09 -9.92
C LEU A 164 7.27 33.90 -8.67
N CYS A 165 8.48 33.37 -8.81
CA CYS A 165 9.42 33.25 -7.71
C CYS A 165 10.38 34.46 -7.76
N PRO A 166 10.20 35.50 -6.93
CA PRO A 166 11.14 36.60 -6.91
C PRO A 166 12.51 36.05 -6.54
N ARG A 167 13.53 36.33 -7.36
CA ARG A 167 14.91 36.18 -6.92
C ARG A 167 15.06 37.09 -5.71
N ASN A 168 15.14 36.49 -4.53
CA ASN A 168 15.69 37.20 -3.38
C ASN A 168 17.18 37.40 -3.69
N GLU A 169 17.49 38.55 -4.27
CA GLU A 169 18.85 39.11 -4.31
C GLU A 169 19.34 39.40 -2.89
#